data_AF-X0VBK5-F1
#
_entry.id   AF-X0VBK5-F1
#
_cell.length_a   1.000
_cell.length_b   1.000
_cell.length_c   1.000
_cell.angle_alpha   90.00
_cell.angle_beta   90.00
_cell.angle_gamma   90.00
#
_symmetry.space_group_name_H-M   'P 1'
#
loop_
_entity.id
_entity.type
_entity.pdbx_description
1 polymer ?
#
loop_
_entity_poly.entity_id
_entity_poly.type
_entity_poly.pdbx_seq_one_letter_code
_entity_poly.pdbx_strand_id
1 'polypeptide(L)'
;FKTMIEEADSRVGESVTLGGYILDSQIVGDKTDITVMQTPLDFRGKPQTEDKSEGRFYVSYEGKFNPDDYSPRDRVTVTGKIAGITKEKLEYCPSPCLKIESSKLRVWREYEYYPPMIRGP
;
A
#
# COMPACT_ATOMS: atom_id res chain seq x y z
N PHE A 1 -8.80 1.94 -10.59
CA PHE A 1 -7.32 1.99 -10.55
C PHE A 1 -6.68 2.04 -11.94
N LYS A 2 -7.09 1.20 -12.90
CA LYS A 2 -6.46 1.09 -14.23
C LYS A 2 -6.22 2.41 -14.98
N THR A 3 -7.23 3.30 -15.02
CA THR A 3 -7.11 4.63 -15.64
C THR A 3 -5.98 5.47 -15.04
N MET A 4 -5.71 5.33 -13.74
CA MET A 4 -4.62 6.04 -13.07
C MET A 4 -3.24 5.56 -13.55
N ILE A 5 -3.11 4.31 -13.97
CA ILE A 5 -1.88 3.78 -14.57
C ILE A 5 -1.70 4.35 -15.98
N GLU A 6 -2.76 4.32 -16.78
CA GLU A 6 -2.76 4.81 -18.17
C GLU A 6 -2.44 6.31 -18.25
N GLU A 7 -2.92 7.09 -17.27
CA GLU A 7 -2.74 8.54 -17.19
C GLU A 7 -1.68 8.96 -16.17
N ALA A 8 -0.87 8.03 -15.64
CA ALA A 8 0.02 8.32 -14.51
C ALA A 8 0.97 9.50 -14.80
N ASP A 9 1.51 9.55 -16.02
CA ASP A 9 2.48 10.58 -16.43
C ASP A 9 1.84 11.98 -16.55
N SER A 10 0.56 12.08 -16.93
CA SER A 10 -0.16 13.36 -16.97
C SER A 10 -0.68 13.81 -15.60
N ARG A 11 -0.70 12.88 -14.63
CA ARG A 11 -1.19 13.10 -13.26
C ARG A 11 -0.06 13.20 -12.22
N VAL A 12 1.19 13.30 -12.66
CA VAL A 12 2.34 13.47 -11.76
C VAL A 12 2.15 14.69 -10.84
N GLY A 13 2.41 14.49 -9.55
CA GLY A 13 2.23 15.49 -8.50
C GLY A 13 0.82 15.54 -7.91
N GLU A 14 -0.17 14.88 -8.51
CA GLU A 14 -1.53 14.80 -7.97
C GLU A 14 -1.56 13.96 -6.69
N SER A 15 -2.26 14.46 -5.67
CA SER A 15 -2.44 13.75 -4.41
C SER A 15 -3.47 12.64 -4.53
N VAL A 16 -3.11 11.43 -4.10
CA VAL A 16 -3.96 10.26 -4.16
C VAL A 16 -3.92 9.49 -2.84
N THR A 17 -5.02 8.80 -2.55
CA THR A 17 -5.06 7.80 -1.46
C THR A 17 -5.42 6.46 -2.06
N LEU A 18 -4.48 5.52 -1.96
CA LEU A 18 -4.62 4.15 -2.42
C LEU A 18 -4.43 3.20 -1.25
N GLY A 19 -4.86 1.96 -1.38
CA GLY A 19 -4.53 0.97 -0.38
C GLY A 19 -4.63 -0.44 -0.93
N GLY A 20 -4.32 -1.38 -0.07
CA GLY A 20 -4.11 -2.75 -0.47
C GLY A 20 -3.42 -3.56 0.59
N TYR A 21 -2.75 -4.62 0.15
CA TYR A 21 -2.03 -5.56 1.00
C TYR A 21 -0.54 -5.44 0.71
N ILE A 22 0.29 -5.39 1.76
CA ILE A 22 1.73 -5.33 1.60
C ILE A 22 2.21 -6.68 1.06
N LEU A 23 2.86 -6.65 -0.10
CA LEU A 23 3.51 -7.82 -0.70
C LEU A 23 4.97 -7.91 -0.29
N ASP A 24 5.66 -6.77 -0.27
CA ASP A 24 7.09 -6.68 0.01
C ASP A 24 7.47 -5.26 0.46
N SER A 25 8.57 -5.14 1.21
CA SER A 25 9.19 -3.85 1.50
C SER A 25 10.71 -3.94 1.67
N GLN A 26 11.41 -2.92 1.20
CA GLN A 26 12.86 -2.82 1.25
C GLN A 26 13.28 -1.40 1.62
N ILE A 27 14.21 -1.27 2.57
CA ILE A 27 14.83 0.02 2.90
C ILE A 27 15.88 0.36 1.83
N VAL A 28 15.76 1.55 1.25
CA VAL A 28 16.66 2.09 0.22
C VAL A 28 17.11 3.49 0.65
N GLY A 29 18.29 3.56 1.28
CA GLY A 29 18.79 4.80 1.88
C GLY A 29 17.90 5.27 3.03
N ASP A 30 17.33 6.47 2.90
CA ASP A 30 16.41 7.07 3.89
C ASP A 30 14.93 6.82 3.55
N LYS A 31 14.65 6.07 2.48
CA LYS A 31 13.30 5.72 2.04
C LYS A 31 13.04 4.24 2.23
N THR A 32 11.76 3.88 2.25
CA THR A 32 11.33 2.49 2.13
C THR A 32 10.50 2.32 0.88
N ASP A 33 10.93 1.39 0.06
CA ASP A 33 10.20 0.95 -1.11
C ASP A 33 9.25 -0.16 -0.71
N ILE A 34 7.97 -0.01 -1.05
CA ILE A 34 6.91 -0.93 -0.64
C ILE A 34 6.11 -1.31 -1.87
N THR A 35 5.97 -2.61 -2.11
CA THR A 35 5.07 -3.12 -3.15
C THR A 35 3.74 -3.50 -2.53
N VAL A 36 2.66 -2.95 -3.08
CA VAL A 36 1.31 -3.12 -2.56
C VAL A 36 0.41 -3.75 -3.62
N MET A 37 -0.28 -4.83 -3.25
CA MET A 37 -1.38 -5.38 -4.02
C MET A 37 -2.60 -4.48 -3.81
N GLN A 38 -2.95 -3.70 -4.83
CA GLN A 38 -4.01 -2.72 -4.72
C GLN A 38 -5.36 -3.40 -4.47
N THR A 39 -6.17 -2.82 -3.59
CA THR A 39 -7.60 -3.13 -3.50
C THR A 39 -8.38 -1.84 -3.30
N PRO A 40 -9.66 -1.78 -3.73
CA PRO A 40 -10.54 -0.66 -3.39
C PRO A 40 -10.55 -0.40 -1.88
N LEU A 41 -10.63 0.87 -1.49
CA LEU A 41 -10.83 1.24 -0.10
C LEU A 41 -12.33 1.16 0.23
N ASP A 42 -12.66 0.87 1.49
CA ASP A 42 -14.00 1.04 2.03
C ASP A 42 -14.25 2.50 2.48
N PHE A 43 -15.44 2.78 3.01
CA PHE A 43 -15.80 4.12 3.49
C PHE A 43 -14.93 4.64 4.66
N ARG A 44 -14.17 3.75 5.33
CA ARG A 44 -13.25 4.08 6.42
C ARG A 44 -11.82 4.28 5.91
N GLY A 45 -11.60 4.12 4.60
CA GLY A 45 -10.28 4.09 3.98
C GLY A 45 -9.53 2.78 4.24
N LYS A 46 -10.20 1.70 4.69
CA LYS A 46 -9.58 0.37 4.90
C LYS A 46 -9.58 -0.37 3.57
N PRO A 47 -8.46 -1.02 3.18
CA PRO A 47 -8.43 -1.92 2.03
C PRO A 47 -9.51 -3.00 2.14
N GLN A 48 -10.26 -3.22 1.06
CA GLN A 48 -11.26 -4.29 0.97
C GLN A 48 -10.56 -5.66 0.87
N THR A 49 -11.31 -6.71 0.52
CA THR A 49 -10.80 -8.07 0.41
C THR A 49 -9.87 -8.25 -0.80
N GLU A 50 -8.90 -9.16 -0.69
CA GLU A 50 -7.84 -9.38 -1.70
C GLU A 50 -8.37 -9.75 -3.09
N ASP A 51 -9.53 -10.43 -3.16
CA ASP A 51 -10.20 -10.83 -4.41
C ASP A 51 -10.64 -9.65 -5.27
N LYS A 52 -10.76 -8.46 -4.67
CA LYS A 52 -11.10 -7.22 -5.39
C LYS A 52 -9.88 -6.49 -5.95
N SER A 53 -8.72 -7.14 -5.99
CA SER A 53 -7.50 -6.52 -6.48
C SER A 53 -7.61 -6.10 -7.94
N GLU A 54 -7.24 -4.85 -8.23
CA GLU A 54 -7.19 -4.32 -9.61
C GLU A 54 -5.75 -4.24 -10.15
N GLY A 55 -4.74 -4.63 -9.35
CA GLY A 55 -3.34 -4.65 -9.76
C GLY A 55 -2.35 -4.47 -8.61
N ARG A 56 -1.16 -3.97 -8.94
CA ARG A 56 -0.12 -3.61 -7.97
C ARG A 56 0.35 -2.18 -8.22
N PHE A 57 0.78 -1.53 -7.16
CA PHE A 57 1.50 -0.27 -7.24
C PHE A 57 2.69 -0.30 -6.30
N TYR A 58 3.62 0.59 -6.58
CA TYR A 58 4.86 0.73 -5.84
C TYR A 58 4.86 2.07 -5.11
N VAL A 59 5.31 2.05 -3.87
CA VAL A 59 5.35 3.22 -2.99
C VAL A 59 6.79 3.47 -2.59
N SER A 60 7.28 4.67 -2.82
CA SER A 60 8.51 5.15 -2.20
C SER A 60 8.12 6.02 -1.00
N TYR A 61 8.27 5.45 0.19
CA TYR A 61 7.90 6.08 1.45
C TYR A 61 9.07 6.84 2.04
N GLU A 62 8.85 8.10 2.41
CA GLU A 62 9.81 8.95 3.10
C GLU A 62 9.88 8.58 4.58
N GLY A 63 10.69 7.57 4.88
CA GLY A 63 10.92 7.05 6.21
C GLY A 63 11.31 5.58 6.20
N LYS A 64 11.51 5.03 7.40
CA LYS A 64 11.79 3.61 7.61
C LYS A 64 10.47 2.89 7.90
N PHE A 65 10.24 1.79 7.19
CA PHE A 65 9.11 0.88 7.36
C PHE A 65 9.64 -0.54 7.13
N ASN A 66 9.82 -1.30 8.21
CA ASN A 66 10.52 -2.58 8.19
C ASN A 66 9.52 -3.75 8.23
N PRO A 67 9.86 -4.96 7.72
CA PRO A 67 9.14 -6.20 7.98
C PRO A 67 8.68 -6.43 9.43
N ASP A 68 9.38 -5.92 10.44
CA ASP A 68 8.92 -6.04 11.84
C ASP A 68 7.71 -5.12 12.18
N ASP A 69 7.42 -4.12 11.34
CA ASP A 69 6.32 -3.17 11.54
C ASP A 69 4.96 -3.70 11.03
N TYR A 70 4.97 -4.77 10.23
CA TYR A 70 3.78 -5.34 9.59
C TYR A 70 3.88 -6.87 9.45
N SER A 71 2.74 -7.56 9.42
CA SER A 71 2.69 -8.97 9.04
C SER A 71 2.55 -9.11 7.52
N PRO A 72 3.09 -10.18 6.91
CA PRO A 72 2.78 -10.50 5.51
C PRO A 72 1.28 -10.44 5.26
N ARG A 73 0.86 -9.72 4.20
CA ARG A 73 -0.55 -9.42 3.88
C ARG A 73 -1.28 -8.49 4.86
N ASP A 74 -0.56 -7.70 5.64
CA ASP A 74 -1.18 -6.59 6.36
C ASP A 74 -1.76 -5.59 5.37
N ARG A 75 -2.93 -5.05 5.75
CA ARG A 75 -3.60 -4.01 4.98
C ARG A 75 -2.90 -2.68 5.21
N VAL A 76 -2.64 -1.95 4.14
CA VAL A 76 -2.04 -0.62 4.16
C VAL A 76 -2.85 0.37 3.36
N THR A 77 -2.98 1.58 3.88
CA THR A 77 -3.47 2.75 3.15
C THR A 77 -2.34 3.75 3.02
N VAL A 78 -2.13 4.23 1.82
CA VAL A 78 -1.05 5.10 1.39
C VAL A 78 -1.67 6.42 0.95
N THR A 79 -1.21 7.53 1.52
CA THR A 79 -1.58 8.87 1.03
C THR A 79 -0.31 9.55 0.54
N GLY A 80 -0.26 9.88 -0.74
CA GLY A 80 0.93 10.40 -1.38
C GLY A 80 0.63 11.08 -2.70
N LYS A 81 1.66 11.30 -3.51
CA LYS A 81 1.57 11.88 -4.85
C LYS A 81 1.92 10.86 -5.92
N ILE A 82 1.24 10.92 -7.06
CA ILE A 82 1.64 10.15 -8.24
C ILE A 82 3.00 10.65 -8.71
N ALA A 83 3.96 9.75 -8.89
CA ALA A 83 5.28 10.03 -9.44
C ALA A 83 5.49 9.42 -10.83
N GLY A 84 4.40 9.00 -11.48
CA GLY A 84 4.38 8.41 -12.83
C GLY A 84 4.38 6.88 -12.80
N ILE A 85 4.86 6.26 -13.88
CA ILE A 85 5.09 4.82 -13.97
C ILE A 85 6.58 4.47 -13.85
N THR A 86 6.89 3.39 -13.13
CA THR A 86 8.19 2.73 -13.27
C THR A 86 8.12 1.68 -14.37
N LYS A 87 9.15 1.69 -15.23
CA LYS A 87 9.37 0.67 -16.27
C LYS A 87 10.25 -0.47 -15.76
N GLU A 88 10.85 -0.32 -14.59
CA GLU A 88 11.68 -1.34 -13.98
C GLU A 88 10.83 -2.55 -13.59
N LYS A 89 11.41 -3.73 -13.76
CA LYS A 89 10.78 -4.97 -13.34
C LYS A 89 11.02 -5.13 -11.85
N LEU A 90 9.99 -4.89 -11.06
CA LEU A 90 9.99 -5.14 -9.62
C LEU A 90 9.48 -6.56 -9.37
N GLU A 91 10.00 -7.23 -8.34
CA GLU A 91 9.69 -8.64 -8.04
C GLU A 91 8.17 -8.89 -7.95
N TYR A 92 7.46 -7.97 -7.30
CA TYR A 92 6.02 -8.06 -7.06
C TYR A 92 5.17 -7.07 -7.86
N CYS A 93 5.74 -6.30 -8.80
CA CYS A 93 4.98 -5.38 -9.64
C CYS A 93 5.33 -5.51 -11.14
N PRO A 94 4.34 -5.84 -12.01
CA PRO A 94 4.58 -5.90 -13.45
C PRO A 94 4.86 -4.50 -14.03
N SER A 95 5.72 -4.43 -15.04
CA SER A 95 5.98 -3.19 -15.79
C SER A 95 4.87 -2.98 -16.85
N PRO A 96 4.28 -1.78 -16.99
CA PRO A 96 4.51 -0.58 -16.17
C PRO A 96 3.76 -0.63 -14.83
N CYS A 97 4.42 -0.15 -13.76
CA CYS A 97 3.88 -0.13 -12.41
C CYS A 97 3.68 1.32 -11.95
N LEU A 98 2.52 1.66 -11.39
CA LEU A 98 2.27 2.99 -10.82
C LEU A 98 3.20 3.24 -9.64
N LYS A 99 3.90 4.38 -9.65
CA LYS A 99 4.76 4.83 -8.56
C LYS A 99 4.08 5.95 -7.78
N ILE A 100 4.02 5.78 -6.46
CA ILE A 100 3.53 6.76 -5.51
C ILE A 100 4.67 7.19 -4.60
N GLU A 101 4.90 8.49 -4.46
CA GLU A 101 5.74 9.04 -3.40
C GLU A 101 4.88 9.39 -2.20
N SER A 102 5.20 8.83 -1.04
CA SER A 102 4.37 8.96 0.15
C SER A 102 5.19 9.43 1.33
N SER A 103 4.63 10.35 2.12
CA SER A 103 5.11 10.70 3.46
C SER A 103 4.17 10.18 4.56
N LYS A 104 3.09 9.49 4.19
CA LYS A 104 2.09 8.99 5.13
C LYS A 104 1.56 7.61 4.77
N LEU A 105 1.74 6.69 5.70
CA LEU A 105 1.21 5.32 5.65
C LEU A 105 0.33 5.04 6.86
N ARG A 106 -0.70 4.23 6.65
CA ARG A 106 -1.52 3.67 7.71
C ARG A 106 -1.59 2.15 7.54
N VAL A 107 -0.96 1.43 8.45
CA VAL A 107 -1.12 -0.03 8.55
C VAL A 107 -2.34 -0.34 9.41
N TRP A 108 -3.17 -1.26 8.93
CA TRP A 108 -4.34 -1.74 9.62
C TRP A 108 -3.99 -3.05 10.32
N ARG A 109 -3.44 -2.95 11.53
CA ARG A 109 -3.20 -4.11 12.37
C ARG A 109 -4.54 -4.72 12.81
N GLU A 110 -4.65 -6.04 12.73
CA GLU A 110 -5.87 -6.77 13.11
C GLU A 110 -6.02 -6.92 14.64
N TYR A 111 -5.09 -6.39 15.44
CA TYR A 111 -5.09 -6.57 16.89
C TYR A 111 -6.21 -5.79 17.60
N GLU A 112 -7.28 -6.51 17.93
CA GLU A 112 -7.61 -6.85 19.33
C GLU A 112 -8.52 -8.10 19.31
N TYR A 113 -7.91 -9.29 19.40
CA TYR A 113 -8.63 -10.45 19.94
C TYR A 113 -8.89 -10.13 21.40
N TYR A 114 -10.06 -9.57 21.73
CA TYR A 114 -10.57 -9.64 23.09
C TYR A 114 -10.87 -11.12 23.34
N PRO A 115 -10.11 -11.83 24.19
CA PRO A 115 -10.61 -13.10 24.69
C PRO A 115 -11.99 -12.82 25.32
N PRO A 116 -12.99 -13.69 25.10
CA PRO A 116 -14.30 -13.50 25.72
C PRO A 116 -14.09 -13.28 27.21
N MET A 117 -14.59 -12.16 27.74
CA MET A 117 -14.63 -11.93 29.17
C MET A 117 -15.41 -13.09 29.77
N ILE A 118 -14.70 -14.07 30.35
CA ILE A 118 -15.30 -15.09 31.17
C ILE A 118 -15.94 -14.32 32.33
N ARG A 119 -17.26 -14.13 32.26
CA ARG A 119 -18.04 -13.74 33.44
C ARG A 119 -17.73 -14.81 34.48
N GLY A 120 -16.96 -14.41 35.50
CA GLY A 120 -16.72 -15.23 36.68
C GLY A 120 -18.05 -15.62 37.34
N PRO A 121 -18.02 -16.67 38.19
CA PRO A 121 -19.21 -17.29 38.77
C PRO A 121 -20.06 -16.32 39.61
#